data_AF-A0A2T2TLQ3-F1
#
_entry.id   AF-A0A2T2TLQ3-F1
#
_cell.length_a   1.000
_cell.length_b   1.000
_cell.length_c   1.000
_cell.angle_alpha   90.00
_cell.angle_beta   90.00
_cell.angle_gamma   90.00
#
_symmetry.space_group_name_H-M   'P 1'
#
loop_
_entity.id
_entity.type
_entity.pdbx_description
1 polymer ?
#
loop_
_entity_poly.entity_id
_entity_poly.type
_entity_poly.pdbx_seq_one_letter_code
_entity_poly.pdbx_strand_id
1 'polypeptide(L)'
;FYANDADFQQTNVVGGQIGQGTGGVTESLKERVTMPLTGSYAETNHVLGHELVHSFQYDFALRERESGFQLDRLPLWLIEGMAEYLSVGRDAPHTAMWLRDYAMRDDLPTIDQLTTDPQTYFPYRFGQAYMAYVGGKYGDPAVTNLFKLAGRVGPDSSFSYALGVTPDSLSEEWKRSVRDQYLPQMEGRTAPSDVGRVVLGEPGAKNQFNISPSVSPDGRYIAYIGRESIFTTNLLIADTRTGEVVETLEGTQANPHFDALRFINSAGTWSPDGDKFAFVTFVEGENDLEVIDVGSGEVTRRISPKGIGAITNPTWSPDGESLYFISDQDGFKDVYRYALEGGEGADGGGARTYRITHLKTGVSGITAESPAMSVAAQSGRMAFSVF
;
A
#
# COMPACT_ATOMS: atom_id res chain seq x y z
N PHE A 1 19.67 -1.90 -7.19
CA PHE A 1 19.07 -1.80 -5.86
C PHE A 1 19.52 -0.50 -5.22
N TYR A 2 18.61 0.19 -4.54
CA TYR A 2 18.89 1.33 -3.65
C TYR A 2 18.83 0.89 -2.19
N ALA A 3 19.46 1.63 -1.28
CA ALA A 3 19.53 1.22 0.13
C ALA A 3 18.17 1.34 0.85
N ASN A 4 17.38 2.36 0.51
CA ASN A 4 16.06 2.64 1.07
C ASN A 4 15.16 3.35 0.05
N ASP A 5 13.90 3.56 0.40
CA ASP A 5 12.89 4.17 -0.49
C ASP A 5 13.21 5.61 -0.88
N ALA A 6 13.80 6.39 0.04
CA ALA A 6 14.15 7.79 -0.21
C ALA A 6 15.23 7.90 -1.30
N ASP A 7 16.28 7.07 -1.22
CA ASP A 7 17.32 6.99 -2.25
C ASP A 7 16.75 6.58 -3.61
N PHE A 8 15.80 5.65 -3.61
CA PHE A 8 15.17 5.17 -4.84
C PHE A 8 14.29 6.21 -5.52
N GLN A 9 13.55 7.02 -4.76
CA GLN A 9 12.74 8.10 -5.31
C GLN A 9 13.58 9.17 -6.05
N GLN A 10 14.87 9.28 -5.72
CA GLN A 10 15.83 10.15 -6.40
C GLN A 10 16.46 9.51 -7.65
N THR A 11 15.98 8.35 -8.09
CA THR A 11 16.55 7.66 -9.24
C THR A 11 16.44 8.48 -10.52
N ASN A 12 17.52 8.51 -11.30
CA ASN A 12 17.53 9.03 -12.66
C ASN A 12 17.42 7.91 -13.71
N VAL A 13 17.10 6.69 -13.28
CA VAL A 13 17.03 5.51 -14.14
C VAL A 13 15.80 5.60 -15.05
N VAL A 14 14.66 6.01 -14.53
CA VAL A 14 13.40 6.14 -15.27
C VAL A 14 13.06 7.62 -15.51
N GLY A 15 12.32 7.92 -16.57
CA GLY A 15 11.87 9.28 -16.85
C GLY A 15 10.68 9.64 -15.96
N GLY A 16 10.81 10.72 -15.19
CA GLY A 16 9.76 11.22 -14.27
C GLY A 16 10.12 11.03 -12.80
N GLN A 17 9.34 11.63 -11.90
CA GLN A 17 9.46 11.39 -10.45
C GLN A 17 8.80 10.06 -10.09
N ILE A 18 9.38 9.34 -9.14
CA ILE A 18 8.84 8.10 -8.58
C ILE A 18 8.01 8.43 -7.33
N GLY A 19 6.82 7.82 -7.19
CA GLY A 19 5.90 8.06 -6.08
C GLY A 19 6.33 7.41 -4.76
N GLN A 20 5.73 7.84 -3.65
CA GLN A 20 6.11 7.45 -2.29
C GLN A 20 5.86 5.97 -1.94
N GLY A 21 4.90 5.33 -2.61
CA GLY A 21 4.55 3.92 -2.43
C GLY A 21 5.21 2.98 -3.44
N THR A 22 6.15 3.49 -4.25
CA THR A 22 6.81 2.69 -5.29
C THR A 22 7.72 1.64 -4.69
N GLY A 23 7.31 0.36 -4.82
CA GLY A 23 8.14 -0.76 -4.44
C GLY A 23 9.31 -0.97 -5.41
N GLY A 24 9.12 -0.76 -6.70
CA GLY A 24 10.11 -0.98 -7.75
C GLY A 24 9.58 -0.51 -9.10
N VAL A 25 10.47 -0.43 -10.10
CA VAL A 25 10.10 -0.10 -11.48
C VAL A 25 10.92 -0.92 -12.46
N THR A 26 10.24 -1.45 -13.47
CA THR A 26 10.85 -2.04 -14.66
C THR A 26 10.90 -1.06 -15.82
N GLU A 27 12.10 -0.73 -16.30
CA GLU A 27 12.25 0.02 -17.55
C GLU A 27 12.21 -0.93 -18.75
N SER A 28 11.17 -0.79 -19.56
CA SER A 28 10.92 -1.65 -20.72
C SER A 28 11.94 -1.52 -21.86
N LEU A 29 12.54 -0.35 -22.08
CA LEU A 29 13.48 -0.11 -23.20
C LEU A 29 14.91 -0.58 -22.94
N LYS A 30 15.31 -0.68 -21.67
CA LYS A 30 16.66 -1.10 -21.27
C LYS A 30 16.67 -2.38 -20.43
N GLU A 31 15.52 -3.06 -20.34
CA GLU A 31 15.34 -4.36 -19.69
C GLU A 31 15.92 -4.43 -18.27
N ARG A 32 15.73 -3.36 -17.49
CA ARG A 32 16.29 -3.26 -16.13
C ARG A 32 15.21 -3.06 -15.09
N VAL A 33 15.34 -3.79 -13.99
CA VAL A 33 14.54 -3.63 -12.77
C VAL A 33 15.33 -2.77 -11.79
N THR A 34 14.66 -1.75 -11.26
CA THR A 34 15.23 -0.81 -10.30
C THR A 34 14.29 -0.69 -9.12
N MET A 35 14.80 -0.95 -7.91
CA MET A 35 13.99 -0.93 -6.68
C MET A 35 14.89 -0.65 -5.46
N PRO A 36 14.34 -0.12 -4.36
CA PRO A 36 15.00 -0.10 -3.07
C PRO A 36 14.96 -1.50 -2.42
N LEU A 37 15.86 -1.74 -1.48
CA LEU A 37 15.63 -2.79 -0.50
C LEU A 37 14.43 -2.39 0.35
N THR A 38 13.46 -3.29 0.46
CA THR A 38 12.24 -3.00 1.23
C THR A 38 12.46 -3.27 2.71
N GLY A 39 11.43 -3.00 3.51
CA GLY A 39 11.49 -3.18 4.95
C GLY A 39 11.65 -4.62 5.44
N SER A 40 11.40 -5.60 4.57
CA SER A 40 11.54 -7.02 4.87
C SER A 40 12.03 -7.81 3.65
N TYR A 41 12.64 -8.97 3.87
CA TYR A 41 13.01 -9.85 2.75
C TYR A 41 11.80 -10.37 1.98
N ALA A 42 10.65 -10.59 2.66
CA ALA A 42 9.42 -11.07 2.03
C ALA A 42 8.87 -10.03 1.05
N GLU A 43 8.80 -8.77 1.47
CA GLU A 43 8.37 -7.66 0.62
C GLU A 43 9.36 -7.42 -0.52
N THR A 44 10.67 -7.51 -0.26
CA THR A 44 11.72 -7.40 -1.29
C THR A 44 11.55 -8.48 -2.35
N ASN A 45 11.28 -9.71 -1.93
CA ASN A 45 11.07 -10.84 -2.84
C ASN A 45 9.78 -10.69 -3.65
N HIS A 46 8.68 -10.24 -3.04
CA HIS A 46 7.42 -9.96 -3.74
C HIS A 46 7.64 -8.89 -4.81
N VAL A 47 8.14 -7.72 -4.43
CA VAL A 47 8.35 -6.61 -5.36
C VAL A 47 9.31 -6.99 -6.48
N LEU A 48 10.44 -7.65 -6.17
CA LEU A 48 11.36 -8.12 -7.20
C LEU A 48 10.68 -9.11 -8.15
N GLY A 49 9.92 -10.06 -7.60
CA GLY A 49 9.16 -11.02 -8.40
C GLY A 49 8.14 -10.34 -9.32
N HIS A 50 7.43 -9.34 -8.81
CA HIS A 50 6.44 -8.55 -9.55
C HIS A 50 7.10 -7.83 -10.73
N GLU A 51 8.19 -7.10 -10.49
CA GLU A 51 8.93 -6.39 -11.53
C GLU A 51 9.58 -7.33 -12.56
N LEU A 52 10.09 -8.49 -12.13
CA LEU A 52 10.62 -9.48 -13.06
C LEU A 52 9.54 -10.02 -14.02
N VAL A 53 8.29 -10.13 -13.57
CA VAL A 53 7.18 -10.52 -14.45
C VAL A 53 6.93 -9.43 -15.49
N HIS A 54 6.96 -8.16 -15.12
CA HIS A 54 6.86 -7.07 -16.09
C HIS A 54 7.99 -7.09 -17.12
N SER A 55 9.23 -7.34 -16.68
CA SER A 55 10.38 -7.48 -17.58
C SER A 55 10.12 -8.58 -18.63
N PHE A 56 9.61 -9.72 -18.20
CA PHE A 56 9.21 -10.81 -19.11
C PHE A 56 8.05 -10.41 -20.04
N GLN A 57 7.03 -9.73 -19.53
CA GLN A 57 5.89 -9.26 -20.33
C GLN A 57 6.35 -8.30 -21.44
N TYR A 58 7.26 -7.37 -21.14
CA TYR A 58 7.82 -6.44 -22.12
C TYR A 58 8.71 -7.13 -23.15
N ASP A 59 9.65 -7.98 -22.74
CA ASP A 59 10.51 -8.75 -23.65
C ASP A 59 9.66 -9.63 -24.59
N PHE A 60 8.66 -10.33 -24.06
CA PHE A 60 7.73 -11.12 -24.85
C PHE A 60 6.98 -10.26 -25.88
N ALA A 61 6.44 -9.11 -25.43
CA ALA A 61 5.72 -8.20 -26.32
C ALA A 61 6.59 -7.68 -27.47
N LEU A 62 7.85 -7.35 -27.20
CA LEU A 62 8.82 -6.89 -28.20
C LEU A 62 9.13 -7.99 -29.22
N ARG A 63 9.35 -9.23 -28.77
CA ARG A 63 9.66 -10.37 -29.65
C ARG A 63 8.49 -10.81 -30.51
N GLU A 64 7.27 -10.74 -29.96
CA GLU A 64 6.05 -11.26 -30.61
C GLU A 64 5.28 -10.20 -31.40
N ARG A 65 5.82 -8.97 -31.47
CA ARG A 65 5.21 -7.85 -32.20
C ARG A 65 4.96 -8.18 -33.68
N GLU A 66 5.92 -8.83 -34.34
CA GLU A 66 5.78 -9.26 -35.74
C GLU A 66 4.76 -10.39 -35.92
N SER A 67 4.49 -11.15 -34.85
CA SER A 67 3.48 -12.22 -34.80
C SER A 67 2.08 -11.69 -34.41
N GLY A 68 1.89 -10.37 -34.41
CA GLY A 68 0.60 -9.72 -34.15
C GLY A 68 0.24 -9.54 -32.68
N PHE A 69 1.17 -9.76 -31.75
CA PHE A 69 0.95 -9.45 -30.33
C PHE A 69 0.97 -7.94 -30.07
N GLN A 70 0.04 -7.45 -29.25
CA GLN A 70 -0.11 -6.04 -28.88
C GLN A 70 -0.34 -5.94 -27.36
N LEU A 71 0.65 -5.38 -26.65
CA LEU A 71 0.61 -5.21 -25.20
C LEU A 71 -0.40 -4.14 -24.77
N ASP A 72 -0.55 -3.09 -25.56
CA ASP A 72 -1.47 -1.96 -25.37
C ASP A 72 -2.95 -2.36 -25.42
N ARG A 73 -3.27 -3.54 -25.97
CA ARG A 73 -4.62 -4.11 -25.95
C ARG A 73 -4.98 -4.78 -24.63
N LEU A 74 -3.99 -5.09 -23.80
CA LEU A 74 -4.23 -5.84 -22.59
C LEU A 74 -4.77 -4.90 -21.50
N PRO A 75 -5.87 -5.26 -20.84
CA PRO A 75 -6.40 -4.47 -19.75
C PRO A 75 -5.43 -4.53 -18.55
N LEU A 76 -5.36 -3.43 -17.80
CA LEU A 76 -4.42 -3.29 -16.69
C LEU A 76 -4.53 -4.43 -15.67
N TRP A 77 -5.75 -4.85 -15.31
CA TRP A 77 -5.96 -5.94 -14.36
C TRP A 77 -5.34 -7.27 -14.81
N LEU A 78 -5.18 -7.52 -16.11
CA LEU A 78 -4.59 -8.74 -16.64
C LEU A 78 -3.05 -8.67 -16.52
N ILE A 79 -2.47 -7.52 -16.86
CA ILE A 79 -1.03 -7.26 -16.76
C ILE A 79 -0.59 -7.34 -15.28
N GLU A 80 -1.22 -6.53 -14.44
CA GLU A 80 -0.92 -6.42 -13.00
C GLU A 80 -1.32 -7.68 -12.24
N GLY A 81 -2.46 -8.27 -12.59
CA GLY A 81 -2.93 -9.49 -11.95
C GLY A 81 -2.02 -10.69 -12.18
N MET A 82 -1.41 -10.79 -13.37
CA MET A 82 -0.39 -11.81 -13.66
C MET A 82 0.90 -11.55 -12.87
N ALA A 83 1.35 -10.29 -12.80
CA ALA A 83 2.55 -9.90 -12.05
C ALA A 83 2.38 -10.17 -10.55
N GLU A 84 1.25 -9.80 -9.97
CA GLU A 84 0.89 -10.13 -8.59
C GLU A 84 0.79 -11.65 -8.39
N TYR A 85 0.05 -12.38 -9.24
CA TYR A 85 -0.12 -13.83 -9.08
C TYR A 85 1.20 -14.60 -9.08
N LEU A 86 2.11 -14.28 -10.01
CA LEU A 86 3.38 -14.98 -10.13
C LEU A 86 4.40 -14.56 -9.05
N SER A 87 4.15 -13.44 -8.34
CA SER A 87 5.03 -12.96 -7.28
C SER A 87 4.56 -13.35 -5.88
N VAL A 88 3.25 -13.29 -5.59
CA VAL A 88 2.68 -13.66 -4.28
C VAL A 88 2.07 -15.07 -4.24
N GLY A 89 1.74 -15.65 -5.40
CA GLY A 89 1.11 -16.96 -5.52
C GLY A 89 -0.41 -16.95 -5.39
N ARG A 90 -0.99 -18.13 -5.09
CA ARG A 90 -2.44 -18.36 -4.97
C ARG A 90 -3.01 -17.83 -3.64
N ASP A 91 -2.28 -18.07 -2.55
CA ASP A 91 -2.70 -17.76 -1.20
C ASP A 91 -2.16 -16.39 -0.79
N ALA A 92 -2.94 -15.34 -1.06
CA ALA A 92 -2.61 -13.96 -0.72
C ALA A 92 -3.55 -13.45 0.41
N PRO A 93 -3.08 -13.38 1.68
CA PRO A 93 -3.92 -12.96 2.82
C PRO A 93 -4.54 -11.57 2.63
N HIS A 94 -3.81 -10.66 1.99
CA HIS A 94 -4.29 -9.32 1.72
C HIS A 94 -5.42 -9.31 0.68
N THR A 95 -5.27 -10.03 -0.44
CA THR A 95 -6.38 -10.21 -1.39
C THR A 95 -7.57 -10.92 -0.74
N ALA A 96 -7.34 -11.91 0.13
CA ALA A 96 -8.41 -12.60 0.86
C ALA A 96 -9.22 -11.66 1.78
N MET A 97 -8.61 -10.60 2.30
CA MET A 97 -9.33 -9.55 3.04
C MET A 97 -10.31 -8.80 2.13
N TRP A 98 -9.88 -8.41 0.93
CA TRP A 98 -10.72 -7.74 -0.07
C TRP A 98 -11.86 -8.65 -0.55
N LEU A 99 -11.55 -9.91 -0.85
CA LEU A 99 -12.56 -10.87 -1.32
C LEU A 99 -13.65 -11.12 -0.28
N ARG A 100 -13.29 -11.16 1.02
CA ARG A 100 -14.28 -11.27 2.12
C ARG A 100 -15.23 -10.07 2.15
N ASP A 101 -14.70 -8.86 2.10
CA ASP A 101 -15.49 -7.63 2.15
C ASP A 101 -16.45 -7.53 0.96
N TYR A 102 -15.95 -7.75 -0.26
CA TYR A 102 -16.76 -7.70 -1.48
C TYR A 102 -17.77 -8.85 -1.57
N ALA A 103 -17.46 -10.03 -1.04
CA ALA A 103 -18.42 -11.12 -0.95
C ALA A 103 -19.59 -10.76 -0.01
N MET A 104 -19.31 -10.16 1.15
CA MET A 104 -20.34 -9.72 2.10
C MET A 104 -21.26 -8.65 1.52
N ARG A 105 -20.73 -7.77 0.66
CA ARG A 105 -21.48 -6.69 0.00
C ARG A 105 -22.21 -7.10 -1.28
N ASP A 106 -22.07 -8.36 -1.71
CA ASP A 106 -22.56 -8.84 -3.01
C ASP A 106 -22.01 -8.05 -4.22
N ASP A 107 -20.77 -7.57 -4.12
CA ASP A 107 -20.20 -6.53 -5.02
C ASP A 107 -18.99 -7.03 -5.83
N LEU A 108 -18.78 -8.34 -5.93
CA LEU A 108 -17.62 -8.91 -6.64
C LEU A 108 -17.65 -8.56 -8.15
N PRO A 109 -16.54 -8.11 -8.77
CA PRO A 109 -16.52 -7.67 -10.16
C PRO A 109 -16.57 -8.83 -11.17
N THR A 110 -17.18 -8.59 -12.34
CA THR A 110 -16.97 -9.41 -13.53
C THR A 110 -15.68 -9.05 -14.26
N ILE A 111 -15.22 -9.91 -15.17
CA ILE A 111 -14.09 -9.64 -16.06
C ILE A 111 -14.36 -8.43 -16.96
N ASP A 112 -15.61 -8.28 -17.43
CA ASP A 112 -16.05 -7.12 -18.19
C ASP A 112 -15.94 -5.84 -17.34
N GLN A 113 -16.41 -5.85 -16.10
CA GLN A 113 -16.29 -4.70 -15.19
C GLN A 113 -14.83 -4.34 -14.88
N LEU A 114 -13.94 -5.31 -14.72
CA LEU A 114 -12.50 -5.02 -14.55
C LEU A 114 -11.88 -4.37 -15.80
N THR A 115 -12.46 -4.65 -16.98
CA THR A 115 -11.97 -4.12 -18.26
C THR A 115 -12.56 -2.75 -18.58
N THR A 116 -13.85 -2.53 -18.25
CA THR A 116 -14.61 -1.33 -18.62
C THR A 116 -14.73 -0.29 -17.49
N ASP A 117 -14.57 -0.71 -16.23
CA ASP A 117 -14.64 0.13 -15.02
C ASP A 117 -13.37 -0.04 -14.14
N PRO A 118 -12.16 0.24 -14.69
CA PRO A 118 -10.90 0.03 -13.96
C PRO A 118 -10.73 0.99 -12.77
N GLN A 119 -11.59 2.01 -12.65
CA GLN A 119 -11.56 2.96 -11.55
C GLN A 119 -12.26 2.42 -10.29
N THR A 120 -13.27 1.57 -10.46
CA THR A 120 -14.03 1.00 -9.33
C THR A 120 -13.31 -0.16 -8.66
N TYR A 121 -12.69 -1.02 -9.45
CA TYR A 121 -12.12 -2.26 -8.95
C TYR A 121 -10.61 -2.24 -9.07
N PHE A 122 -9.93 -2.38 -7.93
CA PHE A 122 -8.48 -2.26 -7.89
C PHE A 122 -7.81 -3.41 -8.70
N PRO A 123 -7.14 -3.10 -9.82
CA PRO A 123 -6.75 -4.11 -10.83
C PRO A 123 -5.76 -5.15 -10.30
N TYR A 124 -4.87 -4.75 -9.38
CA TYR A 124 -3.89 -5.64 -8.76
C TYR A 124 -4.55 -6.76 -7.95
N ARG A 125 -5.51 -6.42 -7.09
CA ARG A 125 -6.12 -7.39 -6.16
C ARG A 125 -7.10 -8.30 -6.86
N PHE A 126 -8.00 -7.74 -7.65
CA PHE A 126 -8.97 -8.55 -8.39
C PHE A 126 -8.32 -9.30 -9.55
N GLY A 127 -7.31 -8.71 -10.20
CA GLY A 127 -6.51 -9.40 -11.19
C GLY A 127 -5.78 -10.59 -10.60
N GLN A 128 -5.09 -10.42 -9.46
CA GLN A 128 -4.44 -11.53 -8.76
C GLN A 128 -5.45 -12.61 -8.36
N ALA A 129 -6.63 -12.23 -7.87
CA ALA A 129 -7.68 -13.18 -7.48
C ALA A 129 -8.20 -14.01 -8.67
N TYR A 130 -8.43 -13.38 -9.82
CA TYR A 130 -8.83 -14.09 -11.04
C TYR A 130 -7.71 -15.01 -11.54
N MET A 131 -6.46 -14.54 -11.55
CA MET A 131 -5.32 -15.38 -11.95
C MET A 131 -5.08 -16.54 -11.00
N ALA A 132 -5.29 -16.35 -9.69
CA ALA A 132 -5.25 -17.42 -8.69
C ALA A 132 -6.34 -18.46 -8.92
N TYR A 133 -7.55 -18.04 -9.28
CA TYR A 133 -8.64 -18.95 -9.64
C TYR A 133 -8.32 -19.73 -10.92
N VAL A 134 -7.87 -19.04 -11.97
CA VAL A 134 -7.50 -19.67 -13.25
C VAL A 134 -6.34 -20.64 -13.06
N GLY A 135 -5.28 -20.23 -12.36
CA GLY A 135 -4.14 -21.10 -12.04
C GLY A 135 -4.53 -22.28 -11.15
N GLY A 136 -5.40 -22.05 -10.17
CA GLY A 136 -5.96 -23.08 -9.29
C GLY A 136 -6.73 -24.16 -10.03
N LYS A 137 -7.62 -23.75 -10.96
CA LYS A 137 -8.53 -24.65 -11.67
C LYS A 137 -7.92 -25.26 -12.93
N TYR A 138 -7.17 -24.48 -13.71
CA TYR A 138 -6.66 -24.87 -15.04
C TYR A 138 -5.13 -25.08 -15.05
N GLY A 139 -4.45 -24.83 -13.93
CA GLY A 139 -2.99 -24.92 -13.80
C GLY A 139 -2.28 -23.60 -14.15
N ASP A 140 -1.10 -23.38 -13.56
CA ASP A 140 -0.32 -22.14 -13.75
C ASP A 140 -0.03 -21.79 -15.22
N PRO A 141 0.24 -22.74 -16.14
CA PRO A 141 0.42 -22.42 -17.55
C PRO A 141 -0.78 -21.70 -18.18
N ALA A 142 -2.00 -21.93 -17.68
CA ALA A 142 -3.22 -21.29 -18.19
C ALA A 142 -3.16 -19.76 -18.04
N VAL A 143 -2.59 -19.25 -16.93
CA VAL A 143 -2.39 -17.81 -16.70
C VAL A 143 -1.51 -17.21 -17.79
N THR A 144 -0.36 -17.84 -18.06
CA THR A 144 0.57 -17.34 -19.09
C THR A 144 0.00 -17.47 -20.49
N ASN A 145 -0.76 -18.54 -20.78
CA ASN A 145 -1.39 -18.74 -22.08
C ASN A 145 -2.50 -17.71 -22.33
N LEU A 146 -3.27 -17.36 -21.29
CA LEU A 146 -4.27 -16.32 -21.34
C LEU A 146 -3.63 -14.98 -21.72
N PHE A 147 -2.53 -14.58 -21.08
CA PHE A 147 -1.78 -13.36 -21.45
C PHE A 147 -1.33 -13.37 -22.91
N LYS A 148 -0.70 -14.46 -23.36
CA LYS A 148 -0.20 -14.59 -24.74
C LYS A 148 -1.31 -14.50 -25.78
N LEU A 149 -2.45 -15.14 -25.51
CA LEU A 149 -3.61 -15.13 -26.40
C LEU A 149 -4.31 -13.77 -26.38
N ALA A 150 -4.53 -13.19 -25.19
CA ALA A 150 -5.19 -11.90 -25.04
C ALA A 150 -4.47 -10.80 -25.83
N GLY A 151 -3.14 -10.78 -25.88
CA GLY A 151 -2.40 -9.79 -26.66
C GLY A 151 -2.51 -10.00 -28.18
N ARG A 152 -2.90 -11.19 -28.65
CA ARG A 152 -3.09 -11.49 -30.08
C ARG A 152 -4.54 -11.32 -30.54
N VAL A 153 -5.49 -11.86 -29.78
CA VAL A 153 -6.91 -11.94 -30.17
C VAL A 153 -7.85 -11.07 -29.35
N GLY A 154 -7.32 -10.36 -28.34
CA GLY A 154 -8.10 -9.57 -27.39
C GLY A 154 -8.52 -10.35 -26.14
N PRO A 155 -8.80 -9.65 -25.02
CA PRO A 155 -9.10 -10.28 -23.73
C PRO A 155 -10.34 -11.18 -23.80
N ASP A 156 -11.46 -10.73 -24.36
CA ASP A 156 -12.72 -11.47 -24.35
C ASP A 156 -12.63 -12.83 -25.04
N SER A 157 -12.00 -12.85 -26.22
CA SER A 157 -11.82 -14.07 -27.01
C SER A 157 -10.80 -15.02 -26.38
N SER A 158 -9.81 -14.47 -25.66
CA SER A 158 -8.73 -15.27 -25.09
C SER A 158 -9.21 -16.32 -24.09
N PHE A 159 -10.25 -16.03 -23.29
CA PHE A 159 -10.84 -16.99 -22.35
C PHE A 159 -11.44 -18.19 -23.07
N SER A 160 -12.14 -17.95 -24.18
CA SER A 160 -12.75 -19.01 -24.97
C SER A 160 -11.68 -19.91 -25.58
N TYR A 161 -10.60 -19.33 -26.12
CA TYR A 161 -9.50 -20.10 -26.71
C TYR A 161 -8.60 -20.80 -25.68
N ALA A 162 -8.32 -20.15 -24.55
CA ALA A 162 -7.38 -20.65 -23.55
C ALA A 162 -8.03 -21.65 -22.59
N LEU A 163 -9.27 -21.40 -22.18
CA LEU A 163 -9.94 -22.11 -21.07
C LEU A 163 -11.21 -22.85 -21.51
N GLY A 164 -11.69 -22.63 -22.74
CA GLY A 164 -12.92 -23.24 -23.24
C GLY A 164 -14.20 -22.69 -22.59
N VAL A 165 -14.13 -21.53 -21.93
CA VAL A 165 -15.26 -20.87 -21.26
C VAL A 165 -15.31 -19.39 -21.63
N THR A 166 -16.50 -18.79 -21.57
CA THR A 166 -16.66 -17.35 -21.78
C THR A 166 -16.23 -16.56 -20.54
N PRO A 167 -15.85 -15.27 -20.69
CA PRO A 167 -15.57 -14.40 -19.56
C PRO A 167 -16.73 -14.35 -18.56
N ASP A 168 -17.98 -14.23 -19.03
CA ASP A 168 -19.17 -14.18 -18.17
C ASP A 168 -19.35 -15.46 -17.35
N SER A 169 -19.22 -16.63 -17.99
CA SER A 169 -19.35 -17.90 -17.29
C SER A 169 -18.24 -18.07 -16.25
N LEU A 170 -17.02 -17.64 -16.55
CA LEU A 170 -15.90 -17.70 -15.63
C LEU A 170 -16.10 -16.74 -14.45
N SER A 171 -16.61 -15.53 -14.70
CA SER A 171 -16.94 -14.56 -13.66
C SER A 171 -17.99 -15.09 -12.69
N GLU A 172 -19.10 -15.65 -13.17
CA GLU A 172 -20.15 -16.18 -12.30
C GLU A 172 -19.68 -17.40 -11.49
N GLU A 173 -18.86 -18.26 -12.10
CA GLU A 173 -18.26 -19.38 -11.41
C GLU A 173 -17.27 -18.93 -10.32
N TRP A 174 -16.39 -17.98 -10.67
CA TRP A 174 -15.43 -17.40 -9.73
C TRP A 174 -16.15 -16.71 -8.56
N LYS A 175 -17.16 -15.86 -8.81
CA LYS A 175 -17.93 -15.19 -7.75
C LYS A 175 -18.56 -16.20 -6.80
N ARG A 176 -19.13 -17.29 -7.33
CA ARG A 176 -19.68 -18.37 -6.49
C ARG A 176 -18.59 -19.02 -5.64
N SER A 177 -17.44 -19.34 -6.23
CA SER A 177 -16.33 -19.94 -5.49
C SER A 177 -15.82 -19.05 -4.34
N VAL A 178 -15.77 -17.74 -4.57
CA VAL A 178 -15.39 -16.76 -3.55
C VAL A 178 -16.42 -16.74 -2.42
N ARG A 179 -17.72 -16.73 -2.75
CA ARG A 179 -18.78 -16.78 -1.73
C ARG A 179 -18.72 -18.05 -0.90
N ASP A 180 -18.60 -19.20 -1.56
CA ASP A 180 -18.54 -20.51 -0.91
C ASP A 180 -17.33 -20.62 0.02
N GLN A 181 -16.20 -20.02 -0.35
CA GLN A 181 -15.00 -20.02 0.47
C GLN A 181 -15.11 -19.09 1.69
N TYR A 182 -15.65 -17.89 1.53
CA TYR A 182 -15.48 -16.81 2.51
C TYR A 182 -16.71 -16.52 3.37
N LEU A 183 -17.92 -16.69 2.86
CA LEU A 183 -19.14 -16.41 3.63
C LEU A 183 -19.28 -17.32 4.87
N PRO A 184 -18.99 -18.64 4.81
CA PRO A 184 -19.08 -19.49 5.99
C PRO A 184 -18.16 -19.05 7.14
N GLN A 185 -17.01 -18.43 6.82
CA GLN A 185 -16.06 -17.95 7.83
C GLN A 185 -16.60 -16.76 8.64
N MET A 186 -17.60 -16.06 8.09
CA MET A 186 -18.24 -14.89 8.69
C MET A 186 -19.49 -15.24 9.49
N GLU A 187 -19.97 -16.48 9.43
CA GLU A 187 -21.12 -16.93 10.21
C GLU A 187 -20.87 -16.74 11.72
N GLY A 188 -21.88 -16.19 12.41
CA GLY A 188 -21.81 -15.91 13.85
C GLY A 188 -20.91 -14.73 14.25
N ARG A 189 -20.32 -14.00 13.29
CA ARG A 189 -19.63 -12.74 13.57
C ARG A 189 -20.61 -11.58 13.60
N THR A 190 -20.37 -10.62 14.48
CA THR A 190 -21.13 -9.36 14.54
C THR A 190 -20.73 -8.47 13.37
N ALA A 191 -21.70 -7.98 12.59
CA ALA A 191 -21.38 -7.07 11.49
C ALA A 191 -20.94 -5.71 12.06
N PRO A 192 -19.98 -5.01 11.42
CA PRO A 192 -19.60 -3.66 11.86
C PRO A 192 -20.79 -2.69 11.95
N SER A 193 -21.78 -2.85 11.06
CA SER A 193 -23.03 -2.08 11.07
C SER A 193 -23.92 -2.32 12.29
N ASP A 194 -23.74 -3.45 13.00
CA ASP A 194 -24.54 -3.79 14.18
C ASP A 194 -24.01 -3.10 15.45
N VAL A 195 -22.73 -2.72 15.47
CA VAL A 195 -22.03 -2.19 16.66
C VAL A 195 -21.50 -0.77 16.46
N GLY A 196 -21.51 -0.26 15.24
CA GLY A 196 -21.03 1.06 14.90
C GLY A 196 -21.91 1.73 13.85
N ARG A 197 -21.80 3.05 13.76
CA ARG A 197 -22.35 3.82 12.64
C ARG A 197 -21.25 4.11 11.64
N VAL A 198 -21.62 4.21 10.37
CA VAL A 198 -20.72 4.71 9.34
C VAL A 198 -20.45 6.18 9.63
N VAL A 199 -19.16 6.51 9.74
CA VAL A 199 -18.66 7.89 9.94
C VAL A 199 -18.07 8.41 8.64
N LEU A 200 -17.29 7.60 7.94
CA LEU A 200 -16.61 7.96 6.70
C LEU A 200 -17.11 7.12 5.55
N GLY A 201 -17.41 7.78 4.44
CA GLY A 201 -17.92 7.15 3.23
C GLY A 201 -19.42 6.87 3.27
N GLU A 202 -19.94 6.52 2.10
CA GLU A 202 -21.32 6.16 1.88
C GLU A 202 -21.40 4.66 1.56
N PRO A 203 -22.24 3.89 2.26
CA PRO A 203 -22.45 2.48 1.93
C PRO A 203 -22.82 2.29 0.45
N GLY A 204 -22.05 1.47 -0.25
CA GLY A 204 -22.28 1.17 -1.68
C GLY A 204 -21.74 2.22 -2.66
N ALA A 205 -21.13 3.30 -2.19
CA ALA A 205 -20.46 4.22 -3.10
C ALA A 205 -19.22 3.56 -3.73
N LYS A 206 -19.08 3.79 -5.04
CA LYS A 206 -17.94 3.35 -5.83
C LYS A 206 -16.73 4.24 -5.53
N ASN A 207 -15.53 3.70 -5.74
CA ASN A 207 -14.25 4.41 -5.61
C ASN A 207 -13.93 4.93 -4.20
N GLN A 208 -14.66 4.50 -3.16
CA GLN A 208 -14.35 4.89 -1.78
C GLN A 208 -13.38 3.89 -1.16
N PHE A 209 -12.19 4.38 -0.83
CA PHE A 209 -11.16 3.60 -0.18
C PHE A 209 -10.53 4.44 0.92
N ASN A 210 -10.80 4.05 2.16
CA ASN A 210 -10.30 4.68 3.36
C ASN A 210 -9.51 3.63 4.14
N ILE A 211 -8.21 3.82 4.28
CA ILE A 211 -7.32 2.87 4.94
C ILE A 211 -6.43 3.54 5.97
N SER A 212 -5.74 2.72 6.76
CA SER A 212 -4.84 3.16 7.83
C SER A 212 -5.49 4.14 8.82
N PRO A 213 -6.72 3.86 9.33
CA PRO A 213 -7.40 4.80 10.22
C PRO A 213 -6.65 4.97 11.54
N SER A 214 -6.56 6.21 12.01
CA SER A 214 -5.96 6.59 13.29
C SER A 214 -6.90 7.57 14.00
N VAL A 215 -7.50 7.14 15.10
CA VAL A 215 -8.48 7.94 15.87
C VAL A 215 -7.74 8.78 16.91
N SER A 216 -8.12 10.05 17.07
CA SER A 216 -7.58 10.94 18.11
C SER A 216 -7.85 10.39 19.51
N PRO A 217 -7.02 10.69 20.53
CA PRO A 217 -7.21 10.17 21.89
C PRO A 217 -8.57 10.50 22.51
N ASP A 218 -9.13 11.66 22.18
CA ASP A 218 -10.46 12.10 22.61
C ASP A 218 -11.61 11.56 21.74
N GLY A 219 -11.27 10.84 20.66
CA GLY A 219 -12.21 10.25 19.72
C GLY A 219 -12.91 11.26 18.79
N ARG A 220 -12.53 12.54 18.81
CA ARG A 220 -13.17 13.59 18.01
C ARG A 220 -12.80 13.55 16.53
N TYR A 221 -11.59 13.13 16.22
CA TYR A 221 -11.07 13.11 14.86
C TYR A 221 -10.58 11.72 14.45
N ILE A 222 -10.60 11.46 13.15
CA ILE A 222 -10.01 10.29 12.52
C ILE A 222 -9.15 10.75 11.36
N ALA A 223 -7.87 10.42 11.43
CA ALA A 223 -6.95 10.54 10.31
C ALA A 223 -6.98 9.24 9.50
N TYR A 224 -7.00 9.33 8.18
CA TYR A 224 -7.02 8.16 7.30
C TYR A 224 -6.45 8.51 5.93
N ILE A 225 -5.95 7.51 5.24
CA ILE A 225 -5.55 7.66 3.83
C ILE A 225 -6.80 7.39 3.00
N GLY A 226 -7.33 8.45 2.38
CA GLY A 226 -8.50 8.41 1.52
C GLY A 226 -8.10 8.44 0.04
N ARG A 227 -8.96 7.88 -0.80
CA ARG A 227 -8.75 7.81 -2.26
C ARG A 227 -9.66 8.77 -3.01
N GLU A 228 -9.10 9.56 -3.93
CA GLU A 228 -9.86 10.35 -4.91
C GLU A 228 -9.93 9.66 -6.29
N SER A 229 -8.89 8.89 -6.66
CA SER A 229 -8.84 8.02 -7.85
C SER A 229 -7.98 6.78 -7.58
N ILE A 230 -8.00 5.73 -8.42
CA ILE A 230 -7.26 4.47 -8.15
C ILE A 230 -5.76 4.62 -7.87
N PHE A 231 -5.20 5.77 -8.22
CA PHE A 231 -3.79 6.06 -8.11
C PHE A 231 -3.47 7.35 -7.32
N THR A 232 -4.48 8.03 -6.77
CA THR A 232 -4.27 9.24 -5.97
C THR A 232 -4.91 9.07 -4.60
N THR A 233 -4.08 9.21 -3.57
CA THR A 233 -4.51 9.14 -2.17
C THR A 233 -4.07 10.38 -1.43
N ASN A 234 -4.95 10.90 -0.58
CA ASN A 234 -4.67 12.02 0.30
C ASN A 234 -4.76 11.54 1.75
N LEU A 235 -3.94 12.13 2.62
CA LEU A 235 -4.10 11.97 4.06
C LEU A 235 -5.17 12.96 4.51
N LEU A 236 -6.28 12.44 5.03
CA LEU A 236 -7.46 13.22 5.39
C LEU A 236 -7.69 13.13 6.90
N ILE A 237 -8.14 14.22 7.49
CA ILE A 237 -8.64 14.25 8.88
C ILE A 237 -10.10 14.64 8.83
N ALA A 238 -10.95 13.82 9.44
CA ALA A 238 -12.38 14.06 9.51
C ALA A 238 -12.89 14.03 10.95
N ASP A 239 -13.95 14.79 11.21
CA ASP A 239 -14.68 14.77 12.47
C ASP A 239 -15.47 13.46 12.59
N THR A 240 -15.29 12.75 13.71
CA THR A 240 -15.92 11.43 13.89
C THR A 240 -17.42 11.51 14.17
N ARG A 241 -17.93 12.70 14.51
CA ARG A 241 -19.35 12.97 14.77
C ARG A 241 -20.09 13.18 13.45
N THR A 242 -19.57 14.03 12.58
CA THR A 242 -20.23 14.43 11.34
C THR A 242 -19.77 13.65 10.10
N GLY A 243 -18.55 13.12 10.11
CA GLY A 243 -17.90 12.57 8.91
C GLY A 243 -17.32 13.63 7.97
N GLU A 244 -17.38 14.91 8.35
CA GLU A 244 -16.86 16.02 7.56
C GLU A 244 -15.33 16.03 7.61
N VAL A 245 -14.69 16.14 6.44
CA VAL A 245 -13.25 16.34 6.33
C VAL A 245 -12.93 17.75 6.79
N VAL A 246 -12.16 17.86 7.88
CA VAL A 246 -11.73 19.13 8.46
C VAL A 246 -10.35 19.56 7.98
N GLU A 247 -9.53 18.60 7.51
CA GLU A 247 -8.19 18.88 6.97
C GLU A 247 -7.84 17.89 5.86
N THR A 248 -7.19 18.38 4.80
CA THR A 248 -6.64 17.58 3.70
C THR A 248 -5.14 17.84 3.61
N LEU A 249 -4.36 16.84 3.97
CA LEU A 249 -2.91 16.88 3.89
C LEU A 249 -2.50 16.31 2.53
N GLU A 250 -2.20 17.22 1.60
CA GLU A 250 -1.65 16.87 0.29
C GLU A 250 -0.26 16.28 0.48
N GLY A 251 -0.17 14.94 0.40
CA GLY A 251 1.11 14.27 0.19
C GLY A 251 1.70 14.77 -1.13
N THR A 252 2.93 15.23 -1.09
CA THR A 252 3.70 15.70 -2.26
C THR A 252 3.50 14.79 -3.48
N GLN A 253 3.07 15.41 -4.60
CA GLN A 253 2.66 14.80 -5.88
C GLN A 253 3.11 13.35 -6.13
N ALA A 254 2.14 12.44 -6.14
CA ALA A 254 2.33 11.02 -6.43
C ALA A 254 2.40 10.73 -7.93
N ASN A 255 3.33 9.87 -8.35
CA ASN A 255 3.28 9.22 -9.65
C ASN A 255 2.30 8.02 -9.57
N PRO A 256 1.18 8.07 -10.29
CA PRO A 256 0.02 7.22 -10.04
C PRO A 256 0.25 5.70 -10.13
N HIS A 257 1.11 5.23 -11.03
CA HIS A 257 1.27 3.79 -11.26
C HIS A 257 2.00 3.05 -10.14
N PHE A 258 2.75 3.79 -9.33
CA PHE A 258 3.81 3.19 -8.57
C PHE A 258 3.48 3.04 -7.08
N ASP A 259 2.59 3.88 -6.54
CA ASP A 259 2.20 3.82 -5.12
C ASP A 259 1.43 2.55 -4.71
N ALA A 260 0.98 1.76 -5.70
CA ALA A 260 0.22 0.52 -5.60
C ALA A 260 0.73 -0.50 -4.58
N LEU A 261 2.05 -0.58 -4.40
CA LEU A 261 2.68 -1.70 -3.72
C LEU A 261 2.95 -1.47 -2.22
N ARG A 262 2.88 -0.22 -1.71
CA ARG A 262 3.26 0.09 -0.31
C ARG A 262 2.29 0.98 0.48
N PHE A 263 1.02 1.06 0.06
CA PHE A 263 -0.02 1.97 0.55
C PHE A 263 -0.36 1.98 2.07
N ILE A 264 0.36 1.31 2.98
CA ILE A 264 -0.15 1.01 4.35
C ILE A 264 0.85 1.36 5.48
N ASN A 265 1.89 2.16 5.25
CA ASN A 265 2.93 2.41 6.26
C ASN A 265 2.54 3.30 7.48
N SER A 266 1.24 3.41 7.78
CA SER A 266 0.56 4.27 8.78
C SER A 266 0.21 5.68 8.27
N ALA A 267 -1.01 6.13 8.58
CA ALA A 267 -1.46 7.49 8.28
C ALA A 267 -0.74 8.57 9.11
N GLY A 268 -0.06 8.18 10.21
CA GLY A 268 0.57 9.08 11.16
C GLY A 268 0.11 8.81 12.60
N THR A 269 0.31 9.78 13.49
CA THR A 269 0.05 9.64 14.92
C THR A 269 -0.44 10.95 15.55
N TRP A 270 -1.37 10.81 16.48
CA TRP A 270 -1.93 11.93 17.25
C TRP A 270 -1.07 12.28 18.45
N SER A 271 -0.98 13.56 18.77
CA SER A 271 -0.48 14.00 20.08
C SER A 271 -1.41 13.51 21.20
N PRO A 272 -0.90 13.36 22.44
CA PRO A 272 -1.70 12.86 23.57
C PRO A 272 -2.92 13.72 23.92
N ASP A 273 -2.84 15.03 23.65
CA ASP A 273 -3.94 15.99 23.81
C ASP A 273 -4.96 15.95 22.65
N GLY A 274 -4.60 15.35 21.52
CA GLY A 274 -5.44 15.24 20.31
C GLY A 274 -5.46 16.49 19.43
N ASP A 275 -4.72 17.55 19.78
CA ASP A 275 -4.75 18.82 19.04
C ASP A 275 -3.75 18.84 17.86
N LYS A 276 -2.79 17.92 17.84
CA LYS A 276 -1.75 17.85 16.82
C LYS A 276 -1.69 16.47 16.17
N PHE A 277 -1.30 16.47 14.90
CA PHE A 277 -1.09 15.25 14.13
C PHE A 277 0.30 15.26 13.49
N ALA A 278 1.05 14.17 13.67
CA ALA A 278 2.37 14.00 13.07
C ALA A 278 2.36 12.90 12.02
N PHE A 279 2.93 13.18 10.86
CA PHE A 279 2.99 12.26 9.73
C PHE A 279 4.33 12.39 9.01
N VAL A 280 4.68 11.36 8.24
CA VAL A 280 5.90 11.37 7.43
C VAL A 280 5.61 12.11 6.13
N THR A 281 6.45 13.07 5.78
CA THR A 281 6.43 13.77 4.49
C THR A 281 7.72 13.49 3.74
N PHE A 282 7.66 13.59 2.42
CA PHE A 282 8.83 13.50 1.56
C PHE A 282 8.98 14.81 0.79
N VAL A 283 10.09 15.50 1.01
CA VAL A 283 10.39 16.75 0.32
C VAL A 283 11.83 16.70 -0.18
N GLU A 284 12.02 16.90 -1.48
CA GLU A 284 13.34 16.95 -2.12
C GLU A 284 14.19 15.67 -1.92
N GLY A 285 13.55 14.51 -1.70
CA GLY A 285 14.23 13.22 -1.56
C GLY A 285 14.65 12.87 -0.13
N GLU A 286 14.29 13.68 0.87
CA GLU A 286 14.45 13.35 2.29
C GLU A 286 13.10 13.02 2.94
N ASN A 287 13.14 12.07 3.89
CA ASN A 287 12.04 11.71 4.78
C ASN A 287 12.02 12.66 5.97
N ASP A 288 11.02 13.51 6.05
CA ASP A 288 10.79 14.43 7.16
C ASP A 288 9.56 14.01 7.97
N LEU A 289 9.47 14.50 9.20
CA LEU A 289 8.23 14.48 9.97
C LEU A 289 7.64 15.89 9.98
N GLU A 290 6.36 16.01 9.64
CA GLU A 290 5.61 17.23 9.82
C GLU A 290 4.59 17.07 10.94
N VAL A 291 4.41 18.14 11.72
CA VAL A 291 3.42 18.23 12.80
C VAL A 291 2.48 19.38 12.50
N ILE A 292 1.22 19.05 12.29
CA ILE A 292 0.16 20.04 12.07
C ILE A 292 -0.64 20.28 13.35
N ASP A 293 -1.18 21.48 13.48
CA ASP A 293 -2.25 21.79 14.40
C ASP A 293 -3.58 21.54 13.72
N VAL A 294 -4.40 20.64 14.26
CA VAL A 294 -5.67 20.25 13.61
C VAL A 294 -6.73 21.33 13.73
N GLY A 295 -6.61 22.23 14.72
CA GLY A 295 -7.53 23.34 14.90
C GLY A 295 -7.33 24.47 13.88
N SER A 296 -6.07 24.77 13.52
CA SER A 296 -5.74 25.82 12.54
C SER A 296 -5.44 25.31 11.13
N GLY A 297 -5.12 24.02 10.96
CA GLY A 297 -4.61 23.45 9.71
C GLY A 297 -3.15 23.80 9.42
N GLU A 298 -2.46 24.50 10.33
CA GLU A 298 -1.10 24.98 10.07
C GLU A 298 -0.04 23.93 10.44
N VAL A 299 0.98 23.81 9.58
CA VAL A 299 2.22 23.09 9.92
C VAL A 299 2.95 23.85 11.03
N THR A 300 2.89 23.32 12.25
CA THR A 300 3.53 23.95 13.42
C THR A 300 5.01 23.59 13.55
N ARG A 301 5.41 22.42 13.04
CA ARG A 301 6.80 21.96 13.09
C ARG A 301 7.12 21.10 11.87
N ARG A 302 8.34 21.28 11.36
CA ARG A 302 8.98 20.37 10.41
C ARG A 302 10.27 19.85 11.02
N ILE A 303 10.43 18.53 10.98
CA ILE A 303 11.47 17.80 11.69
C ILE A 303 12.25 16.99 10.66
N SER A 304 13.50 17.39 10.43
CA SER A 304 14.46 16.74 9.53
C SER A 304 15.65 16.24 10.35
N PRO A 305 15.56 15.05 10.98
CA PRO A 305 16.65 14.54 11.79
C PRO A 305 17.89 14.31 10.91
N LYS A 306 19.04 14.86 11.32
CA LYS A 306 20.27 14.69 10.54
C LYS A 306 20.86 13.30 10.73
N GLY A 307 21.33 12.71 9.65
CA GLY A 307 22.05 11.43 9.68
C GLY A 307 21.16 10.29 10.16
N ILE A 308 19.91 10.23 9.69
CA ILE A 308 19.06 9.05 9.82
C ILE A 308 18.69 8.53 8.43
N GLY A 309 18.15 7.31 8.36
CA GLY A 309 17.62 6.73 7.12
C GLY A 309 16.15 7.12 6.90
N ALA A 310 15.42 6.28 6.19
CA ALA A 310 13.99 6.47 5.93
C ALA A 310 13.16 6.41 7.22
N ILE A 311 12.23 7.35 7.41
CA ILE A 311 11.37 7.41 8.60
C ILE A 311 10.09 6.62 8.33
N THR A 312 9.73 5.72 9.24
CA THR A 312 8.46 4.97 9.18
C THR A 312 7.81 4.82 10.56
N ASN A 313 6.50 4.54 10.57
CA ASN A 313 5.69 4.28 11.77
C ASN A 313 5.92 5.27 12.94
N PRO A 314 5.68 6.58 12.75
CA PRO A 314 5.80 7.54 13.84
C PRO A 314 4.76 7.28 14.93
N THR A 315 5.12 7.52 16.19
CA THR A 315 4.22 7.49 17.35
C THR A 315 4.62 8.56 18.36
N TRP A 316 3.65 9.31 18.86
CA TRP A 316 3.90 10.26 19.95
C TRP A 316 4.27 9.56 21.26
N SER A 317 5.10 10.23 22.06
CA SER A 317 5.26 9.89 23.47
C SER A 317 4.02 10.33 24.27
N PRO A 318 3.66 9.61 25.34
CA PRO A 318 2.49 9.94 26.17
C PRO A 318 2.51 11.34 26.81
N ASP A 319 3.71 11.87 27.04
CA ASP A 319 3.93 13.17 27.67
C ASP A 319 3.87 14.35 26.69
N GLY A 320 3.82 14.09 25.38
CA GLY A 320 3.82 15.14 24.38
C GLY A 320 5.21 15.74 24.10
N GLU A 321 6.27 15.21 24.68
CA GLU A 321 7.61 15.82 24.58
C GLU A 321 8.45 15.23 23.44
N SER A 322 7.99 14.16 22.79
CA SER A 322 8.79 13.42 21.81
C SER A 322 7.97 12.67 20.77
N LEU A 323 8.64 12.37 19.65
CA LEU A 323 8.18 11.42 18.64
C LEU A 323 9.11 10.22 18.62
N TYR A 324 8.56 9.01 18.64
CA TYR A 324 9.28 7.81 18.27
C TYR A 324 9.01 7.47 16.82
N PHE A 325 9.99 6.88 16.14
CA PHE A 325 9.86 6.42 14.75
C PHE A 325 10.88 5.33 14.46
N ILE A 326 10.70 4.62 13.35
CA ILE A 326 11.65 3.61 12.87
C ILE A 326 12.51 4.23 11.77
N SER A 327 13.82 4.00 11.81
CA SER A 327 14.76 4.41 10.76
C SER A 327 15.81 3.33 10.48
N ASP A 328 16.32 3.30 9.25
CA ASP A 328 17.18 2.26 8.67
C ASP A 328 18.59 2.75 8.27
N GLN A 329 19.10 3.78 8.94
CA GLN A 329 20.35 4.49 8.60
C GLN A 329 21.55 3.57 8.28
N ASP A 330 21.74 2.49 9.03
CA ASP A 330 22.86 1.55 8.88
C ASP A 330 22.44 0.20 8.29
N GLY A 331 21.29 0.17 7.60
CA GLY A 331 20.69 -1.04 7.03
C GLY A 331 19.92 -1.89 8.03
N PHE A 332 19.89 -1.52 9.30
CA PHE A 332 19.04 -2.13 10.32
C PHE A 332 17.96 -1.15 10.76
N LYS A 333 16.72 -1.63 10.75
CA LYS A 333 15.59 -0.85 11.27
C LYS A 333 15.65 -0.79 12.78
N ASP A 334 15.79 0.40 13.34
CA ASP A 334 15.78 0.62 14.78
C ASP A 334 14.78 1.69 15.18
N VAL A 335 14.38 1.65 16.46
CA VAL A 335 13.56 2.71 17.05
C VAL A 335 14.46 3.90 17.38
N TYR A 336 14.01 5.08 16.97
CA TYR A 336 14.60 6.36 17.30
C TYR A 336 13.58 7.21 18.07
N ARG A 337 14.07 8.14 18.89
CA ARG A 337 13.30 9.16 19.59
C ARG A 337 13.80 10.53 19.16
N TYR A 338 12.89 11.42 18.78
CA TYR A 338 13.13 12.83 18.58
C TYR A 338 12.49 13.64 19.70
N ALA A 339 13.27 14.46 20.42
CA ALA A 339 12.77 15.38 21.45
C ALA A 339 12.24 16.68 20.81
N LEU A 340 11.01 17.06 21.14
CA LEU A 340 10.34 18.24 20.61
C LEU A 340 10.85 19.53 21.28
N GLU A 341 11.25 19.51 22.55
CA GLU A 341 11.83 20.65 23.27
C GLU A 341 13.13 20.26 23.99
N GLY A 342 14.20 21.07 23.88
CA GLY A 342 15.48 20.99 24.63
C GLY A 342 16.29 19.66 24.54
N GLY A 343 17.62 19.62 24.43
CA GLY A 343 18.64 20.66 24.53
C GLY A 343 19.97 20.24 23.89
N GLU A 344 20.89 21.21 23.85
CA GLU A 344 22.26 21.08 23.36
C GLU A 344 22.99 19.91 24.02
N GLY A 345 23.54 19.02 23.21
CA GLY A 345 24.45 17.96 23.61
C GLY A 345 25.77 18.58 24.08
N ALA A 346 26.53 17.80 24.84
CA ALA A 346 27.79 18.22 25.49
C ALA A 346 28.89 18.73 24.53
N ASP A 347 28.63 18.68 23.24
CA ASP A 347 29.44 19.03 22.08
C ASP A 347 28.97 20.31 21.37
N GLY A 348 27.98 21.04 21.92
CA GLY A 348 27.55 22.35 21.40
C GLY A 348 26.70 22.29 20.13
N GLY A 349 26.14 21.11 19.81
CA GLY A 349 25.28 20.87 18.65
C GLY A 349 24.22 19.81 18.92
N GLY A 350 23.36 20.01 19.92
CA GLY A 350 22.51 18.96 20.48
C GLY A 350 21.71 18.16 19.49
N ALA A 351 22.10 16.89 19.35
CA ALA A 351 21.30 15.89 18.70
C ALA A 351 19.98 15.75 19.47
N ARG A 352 18.89 16.25 18.86
CA ARG A 352 17.51 16.01 19.32
C ARG A 352 17.04 14.58 19.04
N THR A 353 17.87 13.80 18.35
CA THR A 353 17.57 12.46 17.85
C THR A 353 18.43 11.44 18.58
N TYR A 354 17.78 10.43 19.16
CA TYR A 354 18.42 9.37 19.94
C TYR A 354 18.00 8.02 19.38
N ARG A 355 18.96 7.15 19.10
CA ARG A 355 18.67 5.74 18.78
C ARG A 355 18.36 5.00 20.07
N ILE A 356 17.20 4.36 20.14
CA ILE A 356 16.70 3.63 21.32
C ILE A 356 17.13 2.17 21.27
N THR A 357 17.20 1.58 20.08
CA THR A 357 17.54 0.15 19.89
C THR A 357 18.77 -0.03 19.02
N HIS A 358 19.48 -1.15 19.23
CA HIS A 358 20.60 -1.60 18.39
C HIS A 358 20.36 -3.06 18.02
N LEU A 359 19.36 -3.29 17.17
CA LEU A 359 18.93 -4.63 16.80
C LEU A 359 19.85 -5.23 15.72
N LYS A 360 19.98 -6.55 15.73
CA LYS A 360 20.80 -7.29 14.75
C LYS A 360 20.06 -7.63 13.46
N THR A 361 18.75 -7.47 13.46
CA THR A 361 17.87 -8.03 12.42
C THR A 361 16.76 -7.03 12.04
N GLY A 362 16.33 -6.20 13.00
CA GLY A 362 15.60 -4.95 12.77
C GLY A 362 14.15 -4.98 13.25
N VAL A 363 13.57 -3.80 13.49
CA VAL A 363 12.14 -3.62 13.78
C VAL A 363 11.35 -3.77 12.49
N SER A 364 10.34 -4.63 12.49
CA SER A 364 9.44 -4.81 11.34
C SER A 364 8.08 -5.30 11.80
N GLY A 365 7.03 -4.98 11.05
CA GLY A 365 5.66 -5.43 11.32
C GLY A 365 5.54 -6.95 11.20
N ILE A 366 4.52 -7.53 11.85
CA ILE A 366 4.19 -8.96 11.71
C ILE A 366 3.87 -9.30 10.24
N THR A 367 3.21 -8.35 9.56
CA THR A 367 3.09 -8.30 8.10
C THR A 367 3.73 -7.02 7.59
N ALA A 368 4.05 -6.95 6.30
CA ALA A 368 4.66 -5.76 5.67
C ALA A 368 3.82 -4.48 5.88
N GLU A 369 2.52 -4.64 6.10
CA GLU A 369 1.53 -3.59 6.21
C GLU A 369 1.14 -3.26 7.66
N SER A 370 1.55 -4.07 8.62
CA SER A 370 1.21 -3.84 10.03
C SER A 370 2.17 -2.83 10.67
N PRO A 371 1.68 -1.88 11.49
CA PRO A 371 2.56 -1.05 12.31
C PRO A 371 3.48 -1.94 13.15
N ALA A 372 4.78 -1.66 13.07
CA ALA A 372 5.80 -2.45 13.75
C ALA A 372 6.01 -2.02 15.21
N MET A 373 5.44 -0.87 15.61
CA MET A 373 5.59 -0.28 16.93
C MET A 373 4.29 0.39 17.38
N SER A 374 4.01 0.32 18.69
CA SER A 374 2.97 1.09 19.36
C SER A 374 3.44 1.51 20.76
N VAL A 375 2.99 2.67 21.23
CA VAL A 375 3.29 3.20 22.56
C VAL A 375 1.99 3.43 23.33
N ALA A 376 1.89 2.86 24.52
CA ALA A 376 0.70 2.97 25.34
C ALA A 376 0.57 4.38 25.94
N ALA A 377 -0.50 5.09 25.59
CA ALA A 377 -0.77 6.48 26.00
C ALA A 377 -0.82 6.70 27.53
N GLN A 378 -1.12 5.68 28.34
CA GLN A 378 -1.17 5.85 29.81
C GLN A 378 0.12 5.45 30.52
N SER A 379 0.86 4.48 30.00
CA SER A 379 2.00 3.87 30.70
C SER A 379 3.36 4.17 30.09
N GLY A 380 3.39 4.68 28.84
CA GLY A 380 4.61 4.85 28.06
C GLY A 380 5.31 3.55 27.69
N ARG A 381 4.71 2.40 27.95
CA ARG A 381 5.25 1.11 27.51
C ARG A 381 5.17 1.04 26.00
N MET A 382 6.32 0.80 25.39
CA MET A 382 6.47 0.56 23.97
C MET A 382 6.46 -0.94 23.71
N ALA A 383 5.69 -1.36 22.71
CA ALA A 383 5.75 -2.70 22.14
C ALA A 383 6.14 -2.57 20.67
N PHE A 384 7.08 -3.41 20.23
CA PHE A 384 7.49 -3.50 18.83
C PHE A 384 7.88 -4.93 18.48
N SER A 385 7.76 -5.29 17.21
CA SER A 385 8.15 -6.60 16.69
C SER A 385 9.55 -6.56 16.06
N VAL A 386 10.30 -7.64 16.27
CA VAL A 386 11.64 -7.85 15.74
C VAL A 386 11.62 -9.19 14.98
N PHE A 387 12.21 -9.21 13.79
CA PHE A 387 12.36 -10.43 12.99
C PHE A 387 13.82 -10.79 12.85
#